data_AF-A0A357Y1A6-F1
#
_entry.id   AF-A0A357Y1A6-F1
#
_cell.length_a   1.000
_cell.length_b   1.000
_cell.length_c   1.000
_cell.angle_alpha   90.00
_cell.angle_beta   90.00
_cell.angle_gamma   90.00
#
_symmetry.space_group_name_H-M   'P 1'
#
loop_
_entity.id
_entity.type
_entity.pdbx_description
1 polymer ?
#
loop_
_entity_poly.entity_id
_entity_poly.type
_entity_poly.pdbx_seq_one_letter_code
_entity_poly.pdbx_strand_id
1 'polypeptide(L)'
;MHKKIAAGLLAGLTAFTFLLPLPRAEAVDVWGAAAQALGIFGIYQSSLSSVLAMGNNVHAQIQSRQQDLKENGRDPNRHDIDVVNGVMQQLVGQADYALKDNNLPFIWSVNDSKDFNAACYPTNYVSINRALVRGLNCDPDEIAAVLGHELTHGLEQHSAHNYARAAAQYYGLSFLNMDAGLMDWNKLAALADYSIAKNVTLPTEYEADKGGFYLMTSAGFNPGGGAAAMARMDYYFTYETENPLEVQSIDVKNKNQENFNDHPDTS
;
A
#
# COMPACT_ATOMS: atom_id res chain seq x y z
N MET A 1 94.79 -10.87 -23.89
CA MET A 1 95.14 -9.44 -24.00
C MET A 1 93.90 -8.62 -23.69
N HIS A 2 94.00 -7.73 -22.69
CA HIS A 2 92.94 -6.79 -22.30
C HIS A 2 92.62 -5.79 -23.42
N LYS A 3 91.35 -5.38 -23.52
CA LYS A 3 90.95 -3.96 -23.57
C LYS A 3 89.44 -3.80 -23.37
N LYS A 4 89.10 -2.97 -22.37
CA LYS A 4 87.79 -2.33 -22.19
C LYS A 4 87.67 -1.21 -23.22
N ILE A 5 86.50 -1.02 -23.84
CA ILE A 5 86.01 0.32 -24.26
C ILE A 5 84.48 0.33 -24.08
N ALA A 6 84.01 1.36 -23.38
CA ALA A 6 82.63 1.74 -23.19
C ALA A 6 82.15 2.61 -24.35
N ALA A 7 80.87 2.51 -24.72
CA ALA A 7 80.09 3.60 -25.31
C ALA A 7 78.60 3.21 -25.26
N GLY A 8 77.80 3.99 -24.51
CA GLY A 8 76.35 3.90 -24.54
C GLY A 8 75.75 4.86 -25.56
N LEU A 9 74.58 4.51 -26.11
CA LEU A 9 73.29 5.18 -25.88
C LEU A 9 72.28 4.81 -26.97
N LEU A 10 71.05 4.54 -26.49
CA LEU A 10 69.74 4.61 -27.14
C LEU A 10 69.45 3.73 -28.37
N ALA A 11 68.57 2.75 -28.18
CA ALA A 11 67.27 2.71 -28.86
C ALA A 11 66.39 1.56 -28.34
N GLY A 12 65.12 1.85 -28.05
CA GLY A 12 64.03 0.87 -28.17
C GLY A 12 63.48 0.24 -26.90
N LEU A 13 62.88 1.01 -25.99
CA LEU A 13 61.82 0.48 -25.14
C LEU A 13 60.49 0.70 -25.87
N THR A 14 60.03 -0.32 -26.61
CA THR A 14 58.67 -0.38 -27.13
C THR A 14 57.73 -0.55 -25.93
N ALA A 15 57.08 0.53 -25.51
CA ALA A 15 55.95 0.45 -24.60
C ALA A 15 54.81 -0.30 -25.32
N PHE A 16 54.55 -1.54 -24.90
CA PHE A 16 53.34 -2.26 -25.26
C PHE A 16 52.17 -1.59 -24.52
N THR A 17 51.56 -0.57 -25.11
CA THR A 17 50.26 -0.08 -24.65
C THR A 17 49.22 -1.11 -25.06
N PHE A 18 48.80 -1.95 -24.11
CA PHE A 18 47.52 -2.64 -24.23
C PHE A 18 46.42 -1.56 -24.25
N LEU A 19 45.98 -1.18 -25.45
CA LEU A 19 44.70 -0.49 -25.64
C LEU A 19 43.62 -1.51 -25.28
N LEU A 20 43.19 -1.54 -24.01
CA LEU A 20 41.91 -2.13 -23.66
C LEU A 20 40.84 -1.36 -24.45
N PRO A 21 39.96 -2.01 -25.21
CA PRO A 21 38.84 -1.31 -25.80
C PRO A 21 38.05 -0.67 -24.66
N LEU A 22 37.89 0.65 -24.70
CA LEU A 22 36.92 1.34 -23.84
C LEU A 22 35.59 0.60 -24.01
N PRO A 23 34.85 0.29 -22.92
CA PRO A 23 33.51 -0.25 -23.07
C PRO A 23 32.74 0.73 -23.96
N ARG A 24 32.24 0.23 -25.10
CA ARG A 24 31.28 0.99 -25.88
C ARG A 24 30.15 1.30 -24.92
N ALA A 25 29.87 2.59 -24.69
CA ALA A 25 28.61 2.98 -24.09
C ALA A 25 27.52 2.35 -24.96
N GLU A 26 26.83 1.33 -24.44
CA GLU A 26 25.60 0.88 -25.05
C GLU A 26 24.70 2.11 -25.09
N ALA A 27 24.37 2.56 -26.30
CA ALA A 27 23.33 3.55 -26.46
C ALA A 27 22.08 2.92 -25.85
N VAL A 28 21.66 3.41 -24.68
CA VAL A 28 20.33 3.13 -24.16
C VAL A 28 19.38 3.43 -25.31
N ASP A 29 18.70 2.40 -25.82
CA ASP A 29 17.76 2.56 -26.91
C ASP A 29 16.62 3.46 -26.42
N VAL A 30 16.73 4.75 -26.70
CA VAL A 30 15.78 5.77 -26.25
C VAL A 30 14.39 5.46 -26.76
N TRP A 31 14.27 4.84 -27.95
CA TRP A 31 12.99 4.42 -28.51
C TRP A 31 12.44 3.20 -27.78
N GLY A 32 13.29 2.22 -27.46
CA GLY A 32 12.94 1.07 -26.62
C GLY A 32 12.54 1.46 -25.19
N ALA A 33 13.23 2.43 -24.59
CA ALA A 33 12.88 2.97 -23.26
C ALA A 33 11.55 3.75 -23.29
N ALA A 34 11.31 4.54 -24.34
CA ALA A 34 10.04 5.24 -24.52
C ALA A 34 8.87 4.27 -24.76
N ALA A 35 9.06 3.22 -25.55
CA ALA A 35 8.04 2.19 -25.78
C ALA A 35 7.68 1.42 -24.49
N GLN A 36 8.68 1.08 -23.67
CA GLN A 36 8.46 0.47 -22.36
C GLN A 36 7.69 1.40 -21.41
N ALA A 37 8.06 2.68 -21.35
CA ALA A 37 7.36 3.66 -20.54
C ALA A 37 5.89 3.83 -20.96
N LEU A 38 5.60 3.85 -22.27
CA LEU A 38 4.23 3.87 -22.79
C LEU A 38 3.45 2.59 -22.47
N GLY A 39 4.10 1.43 -22.52
CA GLY A 39 3.48 0.15 -22.13
C GLY A 39 3.10 0.10 -20.65
N ILE A 40 4.02 0.49 -19.76
CA ILE A 40 3.78 0.60 -18.31
C ILE A 40 2.63 1.57 -18.04
N PHE A 41 2.62 2.73 -18.71
CA PHE A 41 1.55 3.70 -18.60
C PHE A 41 0.21 3.15 -19.09
N GLY A 42 0.19 2.41 -20.19
CA GLY A 42 -1.01 1.74 -20.71
C GLY A 42 -1.57 0.71 -19.74
N ILE A 43 -0.72 -0.11 -19.12
CA ILE A 43 -1.14 -1.09 -18.09
C ILE A 43 -1.73 -0.36 -16.88
N TYR A 44 -1.05 0.68 -16.38
CA TYR A 44 -1.55 1.49 -15.28
C TYR A 44 -2.95 2.03 -15.57
N GLN A 45 -3.16 2.66 -16.73
CA GLN A 45 -4.45 3.26 -17.10
C GLN A 45 -5.54 2.20 -17.26
N SER A 46 -5.22 1.06 -17.90
CA SER A 46 -6.16 -0.04 -18.06
C SER A 46 -6.54 -0.65 -16.70
N SER A 47 -5.57 -0.94 -15.85
CA SER A 47 -5.80 -1.49 -14.51
C SER A 47 -6.60 -0.52 -13.65
N LEU A 48 -6.24 0.77 -13.63
CA LEU A 48 -6.99 1.78 -12.90
C LEU A 48 -8.43 1.84 -13.38
N SER A 49 -8.66 1.90 -14.69
CA SER A 49 -10.02 1.93 -15.26
C SER A 49 -10.83 0.70 -14.86
N SER A 50 -10.25 -0.50 -14.91
CA SER A 50 -10.92 -1.72 -14.46
C SER A 50 -11.24 -1.69 -12.97
N VAL A 51 -10.34 -1.19 -12.13
CA VAL A 51 -10.56 -1.15 -10.67
C VAL A 51 -11.59 -0.11 -10.28
N LEU A 52 -11.54 1.08 -10.89
CA LEU A 52 -12.55 2.11 -10.71
C LEU A 52 -13.94 1.63 -11.17
N ALA A 53 -14.02 0.83 -12.23
CA ALA A 53 -15.28 0.22 -12.67
C ALA A 53 -15.85 -0.77 -11.64
N MET A 54 -14.99 -1.44 -10.85
CA MET A 54 -15.44 -2.30 -9.74
C MET A 54 -15.99 -1.48 -8.56
N GLY A 55 -15.46 -0.28 -8.33
CA GLY A 55 -15.95 0.67 -7.31
C GLY A 55 -17.43 1.02 -7.46
N ASN A 56 -17.96 0.98 -8.69
CA ASN A 56 -19.36 1.21 -9.01
C ASN A 56 -20.14 -0.09 -9.31
N ASN A 57 -19.67 -1.25 -8.82
CA ASN A 57 -20.27 -2.54 -9.12
C ASN A 57 -20.70 -3.27 -7.84
N VAL A 58 -22.02 -3.39 -7.64
CA VAL A 58 -22.59 -4.02 -6.44
C VAL A 58 -22.20 -5.49 -6.33
N HIS A 59 -22.10 -6.22 -7.45
CA HIS A 59 -21.66 -7.62 -7.42
C HIS A 59 -20.20 -7.74 -6.97
N ALA A 60 -19.33 -6.85 -7.44
CA ALA A 60 -17.94 -6.80 -7.00
C ALA A 60 -17.85 -6.49 -5.50
N GLN A 61 -18.61 -5.52 -5.01
CA GLN A 61 -18.63 -5.15 -3.59
C GLN A 61 -19.11 -6.29 -2.69
N ILE A 62 -20.18 -7.00 -3.07
CA ILE A 62 -20.65 -8.17 -2.33
C ILE A 62 -19.65 -9.32 -2.40
N GLN A 63 -18.99 -9.51 -3.54
CA GLN A 63 -17.96 -10.53 -3.69
C GLN A 63 -16.74 -10.25 -2.81
N SER A 64 -16.28 -9.00 -2.71
CA SER A 64 -15.21 -8.59 -1.79
C SER A 64 -15.53 -8.98 -0.35
N ARG A 65 -16.75 -8.67 0.12
CA ARG A 65 -17.21 -9.07 1.46
C ARG A 65 -17.25 -10.58 1.64
N GLN A 66 -17.80 -11.30 0.67
CA GLN A 66 -17.92 -12.76 0.74
C GLN A 66 -16.55 -13.43 0.81
N GLN A 67 -15.57 -12.92 0.05
CA GLN A 67 -14.21 -13.45 0.06
C GLN A 67 -13.53 -13.21 1.42
N ASP A 68 -13.57 -11.98 1.93
CA ASP A 68 -13.02 -11.65 3.25
C ASP A 68 -13.63 -12.52 4.36
N LEU A 69 -14.96 -12.65 4.41
CA LEU A 69 -15.62 -13.48 5.42
C LEU A 69 -15.38 -14.99 5.23
N LYS A 70 -15.08 -15.44 4.01
CA LYS A 70 -14.73 -16.83 3.73
C LYS A 70 -13.30 -17.13 4.18
N GLU A 71 -12.38 -16.19 4.02
CA GLU A 71 -10.97 -16.33 4.38
C GLU A 71 -10.75 -16.17 5.88
N ASN A 72 -11.29 -15.09 6.45
CA ASN A 72 -11.02 -14.67 7.82
C ASN A 72 -12.10 -15.14 8.81
N GLY A 73 -13.27 -15.57 8.32
CA GLY A 73 -14.43 -15.83 9.15
C GLY A 73 -15.05 -14.55 9.70
N ARG A 74 -16.31 -14.61 10.14
CA ARG A 74 -16.95 -13.50 10.86
C ARG A 74 -16.56 -13.56 12.34
N ASP A 75 -16.30 -12.39 12.94
CA ASP A 75 -16.08 -12.33 14.40
C ASP A 75 -17.30 -12.91 15.15
N PRO A 76 -17.12 -13.90 16.04
CA PRO A 76 -18.22 -14.45 16.83
C PRO A 76 -18.65 -13.52 17.98
N ASN A 77 -17.84 -12.52 18.34
CA ASN A 77 -18.17 -11.60 19.43
C ASN A 77 -19.13 -10.51 18.96
N ARG A 78 -20.34 -10.54 19.51
CA ARG A 78 -21.37 -9.54 19.19
C ARG A 78 -21.02 -8.14 19.65
N HIS A 79 -20.32 -7.99 20.78
CA HIS A 79 -19.97 -6.67 21.30
C HIS A 79 -19.06 -5.91 20.33
N ASP A 80 -18.04 -6.57 19.82
CA ASP A 80 -17.06 -6.02 18.86
C ASP A 80 -17.79 -5.56 17.58
N ILE A 81 -18.70 -6.40 17.06
CA ILE A 81 -19.56 -6.07 15.92
C ILE A 81 -20.47 -4.87 16.20
N ASP A 82 -21.12 -4.82 17.37
CA ASP A 82 -22.08 -3.77 17.70
C ASP A 82 -21.38 -2.41 17.87
N VAL A 83 -20.16 -2.38 18.45
CA VAL A 83 -19.33 -1.17 18.53
C VAL A 83 -18.95 -0.66 17.14
N VAL A 84 -18.38 -1.51 16.29
CA VAL A 84 -17.99 -1.12 14.92
C VAL A 84 -19.21 -0.67 14.11
N ASN A 85 -20.35 -1.36 14.24
CA ASN A 85 -21.58 -0.94 13.57
C ASN A 85 -22.03 0.44 14.01
N GLY A 86 -21.98 0.75 15.30
CA GLY A 86 -22.32 2.09 15.81
C GLY A 86 -21.40 3.16 15.23
N VAL A 87 -20.09 2.92 15.25
CA VAL A 87 -19.09 3.84 14.70
C VAL A 87 -19.30 4.07 13.20
N MET A 88 -19.40 2.99 12.42
CA MET A 88 -19.58 3.06 10.98
C MET A 88 -20.90 3.73 10.60
N GLN A 89 -22.01 3.44 11.29
CA GLN A 89 -23.29 4.09 11.05
C GLN A 89 -23.21 5.60 11.30
N GLN A 90 -22.48 6.04 12.32
CA GLN A 90 -22.29 7.44 12.61
C GLN A 90 -21.35 8.12 11.58
N LEU A 91 -20.23 7.49 11.22
CA LEU A 91 -19.34 8.01 10.17
C LEU A 91 -20.07 8.15 8.82
N VAL A 92 -20.69 7.08 8.31
CA VAL A 92 -21.34 7.11 6.99
C VAL A 92 -22.65 7.92 6.98
N GLY A 93 -23.26 8.12 8.15
CA GLY A 93 -24.55 8.80 8.28
C GLY A 93 -24.45 10.28 8.66
N GLN A 94 -23.36 10.71 9.29
CA GLN A 94 -23.22 12.05 9.87
C GLN A 94 -21.94 12.79 9.47
N ALA A 95 -20.90 12.10 8.99
CA ALA A 95 -19.69 12.79 8.53
C ALA A 95 -19.97 13.61 7.27
N ASP A 96 -19.23 14.71 7.12
CA ASP A 96 -19.28 15.54 5.92
C ASP A 96 -18.38 14.94 4.83
N TYR A 97 -18.98 14.26 3.85
CA TYR A 97 -18.25 13.77 2.68
C TYR A 97 -19.13 13.67 1.43
N ALA A 98 -18.48 13.50 0.29
CA ALA A 98 -19.12 13.22 -0.98
C ALA A 98 -18.47 12.02 -1.65
N LEU A 99 -19.28 11.16 -2.27
CA LEU A 99 -18.79 10.06 -3.08
C LEU A 99 -18.48 10.58 -4.49
N LYS A 100 -17.41 10.07 -5.08
CA LYS A 100 -17.15 10.20 -6.53
C LYS A 100 -18.20 9.41 -7.32
N ASP A 101 -18.50 9.81 -8.55
CA ASP A 101 -19.57 9.21 -9.38
C ASP A 101 -19.42 7.69 -9.62
N ASN A 102 -18.19 7.18 -9.48
CA ASN A 102 -17.82 5.78 -9.65
C ASN A 102 -17.59 5.03 -8.33
N ASN A 103 -18.15 5.54 -7.21
CA ASN A 103 -18.09 4.91 -5.90
C ASN A 103 -19.49 4.53 -5.40
N LEU A 104 -19.63 3.31 -4.89
CA LEU A 104 -20.79 2.90 -4.12
C LEU A 104 -20.73 3.41 -2.68
N PRO A 105 -21.87 3.51 -1.99
CA PRO A 105 -21.89 3.67 -0.53
C PRO A 105 -21.10 2.55 0.17
N PHE A 106 -20.46 2.90 1.29
CA PHE A 106 -19.66 1.97 2.06
C PHE A 106 -20.50 0.83 2.64
N ILE A 107 -19.95 -0.38 2.61
CA ILE A 107 -20.44 -1.52 3.38
C ILE A 107 -19.26 -2.12 4.16
N TRP A 108 -19.51 -2.72 5.32
CA TRP A 108 -18.44 -3.21 6.19
C TRP A 108 -18.74 -4.56 6.84
N SER A 109 -17.71 -5.23 7.36
CA SER A 109 -17.85 -6.37 8.27
C SER A 109 -16.70 -6.42 9.27
N VAL A 110 -16.96 -7.04 10.43
CA VAL A 110 -15.89 -7.43 11.37
C VAL A 110 -15.57 -8.91 11.19
N ASN A 111 -14.31 -9.22 10.94
CA ASN A 111 -13.83 -10.58 10.69
C ASN A 111 -13.03 -11.14 11.89
N ASP A 112 -12.79 -12.46 11.92
CA ASP A 112 -12.15 -13.14 13.06
C ASP A 112 -10.60 -13.10 13.02
N SER A 113 -10.00 -12.29 12.13
CA SER A 113 -8.54 -12.20 12.01
C SER A 113 -7.89 -11.71 13.30
N LYS A 114 -6.71 -12.25 13.57
CA LYS A 114 -5.88 -11.89 14.74
C LYS A 114 -4.86 -10.80 14.43
N ASP A 115 -4.76 -10.38 13.18
CA ASP A 115 -3.87 -9.31 12.75
C ASP A 115 -4.51 -7.95 13.05
N PHE A 116 -3.73 -7.01 13.56
CA PHE A 116 -4.19 -5.65 13.84
C PHE A 116 -4.31 -4.89 12.53
N ASN A 117 -5.50 -4.93 11.90
CA ASN A 117 -5.72 -4.29 10.62
C ASN A 117 -7.19 -3.91 10.38
N ALA A 118 -7.39 -2.87 9.57
CA ALA A 118 -8.62 -2.54 8.88
C ALA A 118 -8.26 -1.96 7.51
N ALA A 119 -9.06 -2.23 6.49
CA ALA A 119 -8.75 -1.79 5.13
C ALA A 119 -10.01 -1.43 4.35
N CYS A 120 -9.96 -0.34 3.58
CA CYS A 120 -10.96 -0.03 2.56
C CYS A 120 -10.55 -0.54 1.17
N TYR A 121 -11.31 -1.50 0.65
CA TYR A 121 -11.12 -2.06 -0.69
C TYR A 121 -11.64 -1.11 -1.77
N PRO A 122 -11.15 -1.22 -3.02
CA PRO A 122 -11.62 -0.39 -4.13
C PRO A 122 -13.12 -0.45 -4.42
N THR A 123 -13.82 -1.46 -3.88
CA THR A 123 -15.27 -1.62 -3.98
C THR A 123 -16.05 -0.85 -2.90
N ASN A 124 -15.37 -0.04 -2.08
CA ASN A 124 -15.90 0.57 -0.84
C ASN A 124 -16.42 -0.46 0.17
N TYR A 125 -15.88 -1.68 0.11
CA TYR A 125 -15.99 -2.63 1.19
C TYR A 125 -14.91 -2.34 2.23
N VAL A 126 -15.30 -2.12 3.49
CA VAL A 126 -14.37 -1.97 4.62
C VAL A 126 -14.29 -3.29 5.38
N SER A 127 -13.11 -3.89 5.42
CA SER A 127 -12.82 -5.05 6.26
C SER A 127 -12.19 -4.58 7.57
N ILE A 128 -12.68 -5.08 8.70
CA ILE A 128 -12.19 -4.73 10.04
C ILE A 128 -11.85 -6.02 10.77
N ASN A 129 -10.60 -6.15 11.23
CA ASN A 129 -10.19 -7.32 12.00
C ASN A 129 -10.57 -7.16 13.47
N ARG A 130 -11.03 -8.23 14.13
CA ARG A 130 -11.35 -8.19 15.57
C ARG A 130 -10.16 -7.76 16.45
N ALA A 131 -8.92 -8.06 16.04
CA ALA A 131 -7.73 -7.70 16.82
C ALA A 131 -7.52 -6.19 16.86
N LEU A 132 -7.80 -5.48 15.76
CA LEU A 132 -7.80 -4.01 15.76
C LEU A 132 -8.84 -3.45 16.73
N VAL A 133 -10.08 -3.93 16.65
CA VAL A 133 -11.18 -3.49 17.52
C VAL A 133 -10.80 -3.64 18.99
N ARG A 134 -10.21 -4.79 19.35
CA ARG A 134 -9.83 -5.09 20.75
C ARG A 134 -8.55 -4.38 21.19
N GLY A 135 -7.57 -4.20 20.31
CA GLY A 135 -6.35 -3.44 20.62
C GLY A 135 -6.66 -1.96 20.91
N LEU A 136 -7.66 -1.42 20.20
CA LEU A 136 -8.28 -0.11 20.48
C LEU A 136 -9.31 -0.16 21.62
N ASN A 137 -9.30 -1.19 22.47
CA ASN A 137 -10.16 -1.31 23.65
C ASN A 137 -11.67 -1.26 23.38
N CYS A 138 -12.11 -1.49 22.15
CA CYS A 138 -13.49 -1.23 21.72
C CYS A 138 -13.92 0.23 21.97
N ASP A 139 -12.97 1.18 22.00
CA ASP A 139 -13.24 2.60 22.18
C ASP A 139 -13.78 3.22 20.88
N PRO A 140 -15.01 3.78 20.88
CA PRO A 140 -15.63 4.30 19.66
C PRO A 140 -14.86 5.47 19.03
N ASP A 141 -14.21 6.33 19.83
CA ASP A 141 -13.50 7.51 19.31
C ASP A 141 -12.19 7.10 18.65
N GLU A 142 -11.47 6.14 19.22
CA GLU A 142 -10.24 5.57 18.64
C GLU A 142 -10.55 4.78 17.35
N ILE A 143 -11.59 3.94 17.38
CA ILE A 143 -12.05 3.19 16.20
C ILE A 143 -12.52 4.15 15.11
N ALA A 144 -13.23 5.23 15.46
CA ALA A 144 -13.69 6.22 14.49
C ALA A 144 -12.52 6.92 13.79
N ALA A 145 -11.41 7.16 14.49
CA ALA A 145 -10.22 7.74 13.88
C ALA A 145 -9.63 6.82 12.81
N VAL A 146 -9.43 5.54 13.14
CA VAL A 146 -8.88 4.56 12.19
C VAL A 146 -9.83 4.31 11.03
N LEU A 147 -11.13 4.13 11.29
CA LEU A 147 -12.10 3.91 10.22
C LEU A 147 -12.32 5.18 9.38
N GLY A 148 -12.20 6.38 9.95
CA GLY A 148 -12.18 7.62 9.19
C GLY A 148 -11.01 7.68 8.21
N HIS A 149 -9.82 7.27 8.64
CA HIS A 149 -8.64 7.14 7.78
C HIS A 149 -8.92 6.15 6.63
N GLU A 150 -9.45 4.97 6.93
CA GLU A 150 -9.83 3.97 5.92
C GLU A 150 -10.90 4.46 4.94
N LEU A 151 -11.93 5.16 5.43
CA LEU A 151 -12.95 5.75 4.58
C LEU A 151 -12.33 6.76 3.62
N THR A 152 -11.35 7.54 4.07
CA THR A 152 -10.65 8.50 3.21
C THR A 152 -9.90 7.80 2.08
N HIS A 153 -9.26 6.64 2.33
CA HIS A 153 -8.70 5.82 1.25
C HIS A 153 -9.73 5.40 0.19
N GLY A 154 -10.93 5.02 0.62
CA GLY A 154 -12.03 4.68 -0.29
C GLY A 154 -12.59 5.88 -1.05
N LEU A 155 -12.82 7.00 -0.35
CA LEU A 155 -13.30 8.25 -0.94
C LEU A 155 -12.34 8.76 -2.02
N GLU A 156 -11.04 8.74 -1.72
CA GLU A 156 -10.02 9.22 -2.64
C GLU A 156 -9.53 8.17 -3.65
N GLN A 157 -10.02 6.93 -3.54
CA GLN A 157 -9.70 5.81 -4.42
C GLN A 157 -8.19 5.46 -4.38
N HIS A 158 -7.55 5.65 -3.23
CA HIS A 158 -6.14 5.34 -3.00
C HIS A 158 -5.85 3.86 -3.30
N SER A 159 -6.68 2.94 -2.82
CA SER A 159 -6.55 1.50 -3.07
C SER A 159 -6.62 1.16 -4.57
N ALA A 160 -7.42 1.89 -5.36
CA ALA A 160 -7.49 1.69 -6.81
C ALA A 160 -6.21 2.14 -7.52
N HIS A 161 -5.65 3.28 -7.11
CA HIS A 161 -4.38 3.79 -7.63
C HIS A 161 -3.20 2.90 -7.23
N ASN A 162 -3.18 2.42 -5.99
CA ASN A 162 -2.15 1.52 -5.49
C ASN A 162 -2.19 0.18 -6.24
N TYR A 163 -3.38 -0.37 -6.49
CA TYR A 163 -3.55 -1.56 -7.32
C TYR A 163 -3.03 -1.34 -8.75
N ALA A 164 -3.42 -0.23 -9.39
CA ALA A 164 -3.00 0.08 -10.74
C ALA A 164 -1.46 0.23 -10.83
N ARG A 165 -0.84 0.83 -9.80
CA ARG A 165 0.62 0.94 -9.68
C ARG A 165 1.28 -0.43 -9.52
N ALA A 166 0.74 -1.28 -8.66
CA ALA A 166 1.25 -2.64 -8.45
C ALA A 166 1.15 -3.48 -9.73
N ALA A 167 0.01 -3.43 -10.42
CA ALA A 167 -0.18 -4.09 -11.71
C ALA A 167 0.80 -3.57 -12.76
N ALA A 168 1.00 -2.26 -12.85
CA ALA A 168 1.97 -1.66 -13.76
C ALA A 168 3.42 -2.07 -13.45
N GLN A 169 3.79 -2.15 -12.16
CA GLN A 169 5.12 -2.63 -11.73
C GLN A 169 5.31 -4.11 -12.07
N TYR A 170 4.31 -4.94 -11.76
CA TYR A 170 4.39 -6.39 -11.93
C TYR A 170 4.34 -6.82 -13.40
N TYR A 171 3.38 -6.28 -14.17
CA TYR A 171 3.18 -6.64 -15.57
C TYR A 171 3.99 -5.80 -16.54
N GLY A 172 4.35 -4.56 -16.18
CA GLY A 172 5.17 -3.69 -17.00
C GLY A 172 6.60 -4.19 -17.22
N LEU A 173 7.11 -5.03 -16.31
CA LEU A 173 8.38 -5.73 -16.47
C LEU A 173 8.29 -7.02 -17.31
N SER A 174 7.08 -7.56 -17.54
CA SER A 174 6.90 -8.93 -18.05
C SER A 174 6.09 -9.08 -19.35
N PHE A 175 5.40 -8.05 -19.87
CA PHE A 175 4.42 -8.27 -20.96
C PHE A 175 4.44 -7.25 -22.10
N LEU A 176 5.16 -7.59 -23.18
CA LEU A 176 4.85 -7.15 -24.55
C LEU A 176 3.77 -8.03 -25.23
N ASN A 177 3.19 -9.04 -24.55
CA ASN A 177 2.44 -10.13 -25.23
C ASN A 177 1.22 -10.72 -24.48
N MET A 178 0.52 -10.01 -23.58
CA MET A 178 -0.73 -10.53 -23.01
C MET A 178 -1.95 -9.66 -23.32
N ASP A 179 -3.03 -10.34 -23.70
CA ASP A 179 -4.35 -9.79 -23.95
C ASP A 179 -4.92 -9.21 -22.64
N ALA A 180 -5.24 -7.93 -22.63
CA ALA A 180 -5.67 -7.17 -21.43
C ALA A 180 -7.09 -7.52 -20.92
N GLY A 181 -7.67 -8.63 -21.39
CA GLY A 181 -9.11 -8.89 -21.33
C GLY A 181 -9.61 -9.83 -20.25
N LEU A 182 -8.76 -10.50 -19.46
CA LEU A 182 -9.23 -11.47 -18.45
C LEU A 182 -8.40 -11.37 -17.17
N MET A 183 -8.76 -10.39 -16.32
CA MET A 183 -8.24 -10.30 -14.97
C MET A 183 -8.98 -11.32 -14.09
N ASP A 184 -8.26 -12.37 -13.65
CA ASP A 184 -8.77 -13.37 -12.71
C ASP A 184 -8.98 -12.73 -11.33
N TRP A 185 -10.20 -12.83 -10.78
CA TRP A 185 -10.55 -12.31 -9.47
C TRP A 185 -9.65 -12.82 -8.34
N ASN A 186 -9.15 -14.05 -8.42
CA ASN A 186 -8.23 -14.58 -7.42
C ASN A 186 -6.85 -13.92 -7.50
N LYS A 187 -6.41 -13.56 -8.70
CA LYS A 187 -5.17 -12.78 -8.90
C LYS A 187 -5.35 -11.33 -8.47
N LEU A 188 -6.56 -10.80 -8.66
CA LEU A 188 -6.92 -9.46 -8.22
C LEU A 188 -6.98 -9.37 -6.69
N ALA A 189 -7.54 -10.36 -6.00
CA ALA A 189 -7.53 -10.44 -4.52
C ALA A 189 -6.09 -10.54 -3.98
N ALA A 190 -5.28 -11.47 -4.51
CA ALA A 190 -3.88 -11.62 -4.10
C ALA A 190 -3.04 -10.34 -4.36
N LEU A 191 -3.33 -9.60 -5.44
CA LEU A 191 -2.67 -8.34 -5.72
C LEU A 191 -3.24 -7.19 -4.89
N ALA A 192 -4.52 -7.22 -4.50
CA ALA A 192 -5.11 -6.25 -3.59
C ALA A 192 -4.48 -6.34 -2.20
N ASP A 193 -4.35 -7.54 -1.63
CA ASP A 193 -3.66 -7.76 -0.35
C ASP A 193 -2.20 -7.28 -0.42
N TYR A 194 -1.50 -7.59 -1.52
CA TYR A 194 -0.14 -7.10 -1.76
C TYR A 194 -0.07 -5.58 -1.93
N SER A 195 -1.07 -4.95 -2.55
CA SER A 195 -1.07 -3.51 -2.86
C SER A 195 -1.41 -2.66 -1.64
N ILE A 196 -2.35 -3.14 -0.81
CA ILE A 196 -2.65 -2.57 0.50
C ILE A 196 -1.39 -2.65 1.37
N ALA A 197 -0.64 -3.77 1.31
CA ALA A 197 0.51 -3.98 2.18
C ALA A 197 1.86 -3.38 1.73
N LYS A 198 2.00 -2.92 0.48
CA LYS A 198 3.34 -2.54 -0.06
C LYS A 198 3.40 -1.30 -0.93
N ASN A 199 2.28 -0.68 -1.31
CA ASN A 199 2.27 0.41 -2.29
C ASN A 199 1.59 1.70 -1.80
N VAL A 200 1.41 1.82 -0.49
CA VAL A 200 0.99 3.04 0.19
C VAL A 200 2.08 4.12 0.08
N THR A 201 1.68 5.37 -0.17
CA THR A 201 2.63 6.49 -0.34
C THR A 201 2.45 7.53 0.77
N LEU A 202 3.53 8.17 1.22
CA LEU A 202 3.43 9.22 2.25
C LEU A 202 2.39 10.33 1.95
N PRO A 203 2.24 10.82 0.70
CA PRO A 203 1.20 11.79 0.38
C PRO A 203 -0.22 11.26 0.58
N THR A 204 -0.47 9.98 0.22
CA THR A 204 -1.80 9.37 0.40
C THR A 204 -2.13 9.14 1.87
N GLU A 205 -1.13 8.82 2.70
CA GLU A 205 -1.31 8.70 4.16
C GLU A 205 -1.61 10.06 4.80
N TYR A 206 -0.87 11.10 4.43
CA TYR A 206 -1.14 12.45 4.94
C TYR A 206 -2.56 12.92 4.58
N GLU A 207 -3.01 12.60 3.36
CA GLU A 207 -4.40 12.85 2.94
C GLU A 207 -5.40 12.01 3.75
N ALA A 208 -5.11 10.73 3.97
CA ALA A 208 -5.94 9.83 4.78
C ALA A 208 -6.03 10.26 6.24
N ASP A 209 -4.94 10.70 6.87
CA ASP A 209 -4.92 11.21 8.24
C ASP A 209 -5.74 12.49 8.37
N LYS A 210 -5.53 13.43 7.44
CA LYS A 210 -6.27 14.69 7.43
C LYS A 210 -7.76 14.44 7.18
N GLY A 211 -8.09 13.60 6.21
CA GLY A 211 -9.48 13.24 5.88
C GLY A 211 -10.13 12.47 7.01
N GLY A 212 -9.44 11.50 7.61
CA GLY A 212 -9.94 10.72 8.73
C GLY A 212 -10.24 11.58 9.95
N PHE A 213 -9.34 12.51 10.29
CA PHE A 213 -9.59 13.52 11.31
C PHE A 213 -10.83 14.37 10.99
N TYR A 214 -10.96 14.83 9.74
CA TYR A 214 -12.13 15.60 9.33
C TYR A 214 -13.44 14.80 9.39
N LEU A 215 -13.44 13.55 8.92
CA LEU A 215 -14.60 12.66 8.94
C LEU A 215 -15.04 12.34 10.36
N MET A 216 -14.11 11.95 11.24
CA MET A 216 -14.46 11.62 12.62
C MET A 216 -15.01 12.86 13.36
N THR A 217 -14.39 14.03 13.18
CA THR A 217 -14.80 15.24 13.90
C THR A 217 -16.11 15.82 13.36
N SER A 218 -16.33 15.81 12.04
CA SER A 218 -17.61 16.21 11.45
C SER A 218 -18.75 15.26 11.82
N ALA A 219 -18.47 13.96 12.01
CA ALA A 219 -19.42 12.99 12.55
C ALA A 219 -19.66 13.11 14.06
N GLY A 220 -18.97 14.02 14.76
CA GLY A 220 -19.17 14.29 16.19
C GLY A 220 -18.38 13.41 17.16
N PHE A 221 -17.38 12.66 16.68
CA PHE A 221 -16.44 11.92 17.54
C PHE A 221 -15.43 12.87 18.20
N ASN A 222 -14.83 12.41 19.30
CA ASN A 222 -13.84 13.19 20.05
C ASN A 222 -12.57 13.42 19.21
N PRO A 223 -12.14 14.67 18.96
CA PRO A 223 -10.91 14.96 18.21
C PRO A 223 -9.64 14.35 18.81
N GLY A 224 -9.65 13.99 20.11
CA GLY A 224 -8.54 13.29 20.76
C GLY A 224 -8.41 11.81 20.39
N GLY A 225 -9.42 11.21 19.76
CA GLY A 225 -9.45 9.77 19.44
C GLY A 225 -8.31 9.34 18.51
N GLY A 226 -7.91 10.17 17.54
CA GLY A 226 -6.78 9.85 16.66
C GLY A 226 -5.44 9.73 17.40
N ALA A 227 -5.14 10.70 18.28
CA ALA A 227 -3.91 10.64 19.07
C ALA A 227 -3.91 9.45 20.06
N ALA A 228 -5.08 9.14 20.64
CA ALA A 228 -5.24 7.97 21.50
C ALA A 228 -5.04 6.66 20.70
N ALA A 229 -5.67 6.52 19.54
CA ALA A 229 -5.54 5.36 18.66
C ALA A 229 -4.08 5.12 18.26
N MET A 230 -3.34 6.16 17.86
CA MET A 230 -1.91 6.05 17.54
C MET A 230 -1.08 5.54 18.73
N ALA A 231 -1.32 6.07 19.94
CA ALA A 231 -0.63 5.61 21.14
C ALA A 231 -0.95 4.15 21.48
N ARG A 232 -2.18 3.69 21.19
CA ARG A 232 -2.61 2.31 21.40
C ARG A 232 -2.00 1.36 20.37
N MET A 233 -1.90 1.80 19.12
CA MET A 233 -1.22 1.06 18.05
C MET A 233 0.26 0.88 18.37
N ASP A 234 0.96 1.93 18.77
CA ASP A 234 2.37 1.87 19.19
C ASP A 234 2.59 0.87 20.33
N TYR A 235 1.74 0.93 21.35
CA TYR A 235 1.77 -0.04 22.45
C TYR A 235 1.49 -1.47 21.97
N TYR A 236 0.48 -1.68 21.13
CA TYR A 236 0.10 -3.00 20.61
C TYR A 236 1.24 -3.64 19.82
N PHE A 237 1.82 -2.90 18.87
CA PHE A 237 2.91 -3.39 18.03
C PHE A 237 4.22 -3.59 18.77
N THR A 238 4.41 -2.90 19.90
CA THR A 238 5.61 -3.06 20.72
C THR A 238 5.49 -4.23 21.72
N TYR A 239 4.30 -4.45 22.28
CA TYR A 239 4.16 -5.29 23.48
C TYR A 239 3.13 -6.41 23.38
N GLU A 240 2.14 -6.33 22.49
CA GLU A 240 1.01 -7.27 22.46
C GLU A 240 0.99 -8.18 21.24
N THR A 241 1.43 -7.71 20.06
CA THR A 241 1.37 -8.54 18.86
C THR A 241 2.27 -9.77 18.96
N GLU A 242 1.71 -10.93 18.62
CA GLU A 242 2.46 -12.18 18.44
C GLU A 242 2.93 -12.37 16.98
N ASN A 243 2.49 -11.48 16.06
CA ASN A 243 2.85 -11.56 14.66
C ASN A 243 4.19 -10.82 14.43
N PRO A 244 5.28 -11.52 14.08
CA PRO A 244 6.59 -10.89 13.90
C PRO A 244 6.64 -9.89 12.73
N LEU A 245 5.65 -9.91 11.83
CA LEU A 245 5.53 -8.93 10.74
C LEU A 245 4.95 -7.59 11.21
N GLU A 246 4.24 -7.57 12.34
CA GLU A 246 3.63 -6.39 12.94
C GLU A 246 4.53 -5.72 13.99
N VAL A 247 5.58 -6.42 14.47
CA VAL A 247 6.47 -5.91 15.52
C VAL A 247 7.26 -4.70 15.02
N GLN A 248 7.12 -3.57 15.72
CA GLN A 248 8.00 -2.42 15.50
C GLN A 248 9.33 -2.62 16.23
N SER A 249 10.44 -2.68 15.49
CA SER A 249 11.77 -2.73 16.10
C SER A 249 12.19 -1.33 16.56
N ILE A 250 12.37 -1.15 17.88
CA ILE A 250 12.97 0.06 18.45
C ILE A 250 14.48 0.09 18.11
N ASP A 251 14.86 0.53 16.92
CA ASP A 251 16.25 0.94 16.65
C ASP A 251 16.36 2.47 16.82
N VAL A 252 16.63 2.90 18.05
CA VAL A 252 16.78 4.32 18.47
C VAL A 252 17.86 5.06 17.66
N LYS A 253 18.69 4.36 16.86
CA LYS A 253 19.77 4.94 16.07
C LYS A 253 19.46 5.15 14.59
N ASN A 254 18.33 4.66 14.07
CA ASN A 254 17.97 4.79 12.66
C ASN A 254 16.48 5.06 12.47
N LYS A 255 16.08 6.34 12.54
CA LYS A 255 14.73 6.82 12.17
C LYS A 255 14.35 6.59 10.68
N ASN A 256 15.21 5.94 9.89
CA ASN A 256 15.04 5.70 8.46
C ASN A 256 14.95 4.21 8.11
N GLN A 257 14.75 3.30 9.07
CA GLN A 257 14.44 1.91 8.74
C GLN A 257 13.04 1.83 8.14
N GLU A 258 12.93 1.10 7.01
CA GLU A 258 11.67 0.87 6.33
C GLU A 258 10.65 0.29 7.30
N ASN A 259 9.58 1.06 7.50
CA ASN A 259 8.47 0.65 8.32
C ASN A 259 7.75 -0.50 7.60
N PHE A 260 7.67 -1.67 8.24
CA PHE A 260 6.88 -2.80 7.72
C PHE A 260 5.39 -2.62 8.00
N ASN A 261 5.01 -1.53 8.67
CA ASN A 261 3.62 -1.12 8.78
C ASN A 261 3.12 -0.68 7.40
N ASP A 262 1.96 -1.19 7.01
CA ASP A 262 1.29 -0.78 5.77
C ASP A 262 0.90 0.71 5.80
N HIS A 263 0.96 1.33 6.99
CA HIS A 263 0.78 2.75 7.27
C HIS A 263 2.05 3.37 7.92
N PRO A 264 2.94 4.03 7.16
CA PRO A 264 4.10 4.72 7.72
C PRO A 264 3.68 5.93 8.57
N ASP A 265 4.39 6.16 9.69
CA ASP A 265 4.18 7.31 10.58
C ASP A 265 4.34 8.64 9.82
N THR A 266 3.33 9.51 9.89
CA THR A 266 3.30 10.83 9.25
C THR A 266 3.63 11.97 10.22
N SER A 267 3.91 11.65 11.50
CA SER A 267 4.15 12.63 12.59
C SER A 267 5.54 13.26 12.62
#